data_AF-A0A646IIU8-F1
#
_entry.id   AF-A0A646IIU8-F1
#
_cell.length_a   1.000
_cell.length_b   1.000
_cell.length_c   1.000
_cell.angle_alpha   90.00
_cell.angle_beta   90.00
_cell.angle_gamma   90.00
#
_symmetry.space_group_name_H-M   'P 1'
#
loop_
_entity.id
_entity.type
_entity.pdbx_description
1 polymer ?
#
loop_
_entity_poly.entity_id
_entity_poly.type
_entity_poly.pdbx_seq_one_letter_code
_entity_poly.pdbx_strand_id
1 'polypeptide(L)'
;MTDLSAARAADPTPASEPGPARNKVRFVTAASLFDGHDASINIMRRILQSMGCEVIHLGHNRSVDEVVNAALQEDVQGIAVSS
;
A
#
# COMPACT_ATOMS: atom_id res chain seq x y z
N MET A 1 -39.33 -14.15 24.60
CA MET A 1 -38.51 -15.26 24.11
C MET A 1 -38.13 -14.89 22.68
N THR A 2 -36.98 -14.21 22.59
CA THR A 2 -36.17 -13.80 21.42
C THR A 2 -36.85 -13.71 20.05
N ASP A 3 -37.09 -12.47 19.60
CA ASP A 3 -37.31 -12.12 18.20
C ASP A 3 -35.95 -12.19 17.45
N LEU A 4 -35.90 -12.98 16.37
CA LEU A 4 -34.69 -13.25 15.58
C LEU A 4 -34.42 -12.19 14.49
N SER A 5 -35.16 -11.09 14.47
CA SER A 5 -35.02 -10.07 13.43
C SER A 5 -34.04 -8.96 13.85
N ALA A 6 -32.74 -9.19 13.66
CA ALA A 6 -31.74 -8.14 13.34
C ALA A 6 -30.31 -8.69 13.18
N ALA A 7 -30.12 -9.77 12.42
CA ALA A 7 -28.83 -10.00 11.77
C ALA A 7 -28.85 -9.26 10.44
N ARG A 8 -28.70 -7.93 10.49
CA ARG A 8 -28.45 -7.14 9.27
C ARG A 8 -27.04 -7.50 8.84
N ALA A 9 -26.92 -8.50 7.98
CA ALA A 9 -25.72 -8.76 7.21
C ALA A 9 -25.24 -7.42 6.67
N ALA A 10 -24.00 -7.03 6.99
CA ALA A 10 -23.38 -5.87 6.40
C ALA A 10 -23.37 -6.12 4.89
N ASP A 11 -24.20 -5.35 4.16
CA ASP A 11 -24.15 -5.31 2.70
C ASP A 11 -22.68 -5.09 2.28
N PRO A 12 -22.10 -5.92 1.40
CA PRO A 12 -20.83 -5.58 0.78
C PRO A 12 -21.12 -4.39 -0.13
N THR A 13 -20.90 -3.19 0.38
CA THR A 13 -21.00 -1.96 -0.41
C THR A 13 -20.08 -2.15 -1.63
N PRO A 14 -20.53 -1.92 -2.87
CA PRO A 14 -19.66 -2.04 -4.03
C PRO A 14 -18.46 -1.13 -3.79
N ALA A 15 -17.26 -1.68 -3.97
CA ALA A 15 -15.99 -1.00 -3.76
C ALA A 15 -16.09 0.44 -4.28
N SER A 16 -16.23 1.40 -3.36
CA SER A 16 -16.34 2.81 -3.71
C SER A 16 -15.08 3.16 -4.50
N GLU A 17 -15.25 3.71 -5.70
CA GLU A 17 -14.11 4.25 -6.45
C GLU A 17 -13.30 5.13 -5.49
N PRO A 18 -11.99 4.86 -5.31
CA PRO A 18 -11.20 5.60 -4.35
C PRO A 18 -11.22 7.07 -4.77
N GLY A 19 -11.94 7.88 -3.99
CA GLY A 19 -11.97 9.33 -4.20
C GLY A 19 -10.56 9.91 -4.10
N PRO A 20 -10.32 11.08 -4.70
CA PRO A 20 -9.00 11.70 -4.66
C PRO A 20 -8.53 11.84 -3.22
N ALA A 21 -7.29 11.40 -2.96
CA ALA A 21 -6.72 11.48 -1.62
C ALA A 21 -6.74 12.93 -1.14
N ARG A 22 -7.24 13.15 0.09
CA ARG A 22 -7.42 14.49 0.65
C ARG A 22 -6.09 15.22 0.89
N ASN A 23 -5.00 14.47 1.02
CA ASN A 23 -3.63 14.93 1.25
C ASN A 23 -2.69 14.35 0.18
N LYS A 24 -1.52 14.96 0.00
CA LYS A 24 -0.45 14.34 -0.80
C LYS A 24 0.02 13.06 -0.10
N VAL A 25 -0.15 11.92 -0.77
CA VAL A 25 0.23 10.61 -0.24
C VAL A 25 1.55 10.19 -0.86
N ARG A 26 2.50 9.80 -0.01
CA ARG A 26 3.83 9.32 -0.33
C ARG A 26 3.96 7.87 0.10
N PHE A 27 4.59 7.06 -0.73
CA PHE A 27 4.86 5.64 -0.47
C PHE A 27 6.34 5.30 -0.62
N VAL A 28 6.86 4.47 0.28
CA VAL A 28 8.07 3.68 0.02
C VAL A 28 7.67 2.33 -0.59
N THR A 29 8.36 1.90 -1.65
CA THR A 29 8.14 0.59 -2.28
C THR A 29 9.45 -0.18 -2.39
N ALA A 30 9.45 -1.45 -1.99
CA ALA A 30 10.64 -2.33 -2.04
C ALA A 30 10.27 -3.81 -2.24
N ALA A 31 11.20 -4.63 -2.73
CA ALA A 31 11.15 -6.08 -2.53
C ALA A 31 12.04 -6.47 -1.34
N SER A 32 11.65 -7.54 -0.64
CA SER A 32 12.25 -8.00 0.62
C SER A 32 13.73 -8.38 0.49
N LEU A 33 14.39 -8.60 1.62
CA LEU A 33 15.79 -8.99 1.64
C LEU A 33 15.98 -10.36 0.99
N PHE A 34 16.99 -10.48 0.12
CA PHE A 34 17.27 -11.63 -0.74
C PHE A 34 16.16 -11.98 -1.75
N ASP A 35 15.22 -11.07 -1.98
CA ASP A 35 14.23 -11.20 -3.04
C ASP A 35 14.66 -10.38 -4.27
N GLY A 36 14.69 -11.03 -5.43
CA GLY A 36 14.94 -10.43 -6.73
C GLY A 36 13.66 -10.24 -7.57
N HIS A 37 12.49 -10.66 -7.09
CA HIS A 37 11.23 -10.63 -7.83
C HIS A 37 10.56 -9.26 -7.76
N ASP A 38 11.11 -8.30 -8.49
CA ASP A 38 10.63 -6.92 -8.46
C ASP A 38 9.44 -6.66 -9.41
N ALA A 39 9.01 -7.67 -10.19
CA ALA A 39 7.97 -7.51 -11.20
C ALA A 39 6.65 -7.00 -10.58
N SER A 40 6.22 -7.61 -9.48
CA SER A 40 4.98 -7.25 -8.77
C SER A 40 5.04 -5.84 -8.20
N ILE A 41 6.13 -5.51 -7.50
CA ILE A 41 6.29 -4.17 -6.88
C ILE A 41 6.45 -3.08 -7.95
N ASN A 42 7.05 -3.40 -9.10
CA ASN A 42 7.15 -2.52 -10.26
C ASN A 42 5.81 -2.22 -10.94
N ILE A 43 4.87 -3.16 -10.90
CA ILE A 43 3.49 -2.91 -11.37
C ILE A 43 2.76 -2.06 -10.32
N MET A 44 2.84 -2.44 -9.04
CA MET A 44 2.13 -1.74 -7.97
C MET A 44 2.54 -0.27 -7.88
N ARG A 45 3.84 0.04 -7.96
CA ARG A 45 4.30 1.44 -7.92
C ARG A 45 3.78 2.27 -9.08
N ARG A 46 3.59 1.67 -10.27
CA ARG A 46 3.03 2.37 -11.44
C ARG A 46 1.55 2.69 -11.24
N ILE A 47 0.82 1.76 -10.64
CA ILE A 47 -0.59 1.98 -10.26
C ILE A 47 -0.68 3.10 -9.23
N LEU A 48 0.14 3.08 -8.18
CA LEU A 48 0.19 4.16 -7.17
C LEU A 48 0.50 5.52 -7.80
N GLN A 49 1.50 5.58 -8.69
CA GLN A 49 1.84 6.79 -9.44
C GLN A 49 0.68 7.28 -10.31
N SER A 50 -0.02 6.37 -11.01
CA SER A 50 -1.20 6.73 -11.82
C SER A 50 -2.38 7.25 -11.00
N MET A 51 -2.46 6.86 -9.72
CA MET A 51 -3.44 7.36 -8.77
C MET A 51 -3.02 8.69 -8.12
N GLY A 52 -1.87 9.26 -8.50
CA GLY A 52 -1.38 10.55 -8.02
C GLY A 52 -0.54 10.48 -6.73
N CYS A 53 -0.08 9.29 -6.33
CA CYS A 53 0.84 9.15 -5.20
C CYS A 53 2.29 9.45 -5.61
N GLU A 54 3.04 10.09 -4.72
CA GLU A 54 4.48 10.18 -4.85
C GLU A 54 5.11 8.86 -4.37
N VAL A 55 6.00 8.28 -5.17
CA VAL A 55 6.56 6.95 -4.86
C VAL A 55 8.08 7.00 -4.81
N ILE A 56 8.62 6.66 -3.64
CA ILE A 56 10.04 6.42 -3.39
C ILE A 56 10.27 4.92 -3.60
N HIS A 57 10.94 4.56 -4.69
CA HIS A 57 11.17 3.17 -5.04
C HIS A 57 12.62 2.76 -4.73
N LEU A 58 12.79 1.82 -3.80
CA LEU A 58 14.11 1.35 -3.36
C LEU A 58 14.63 0.16 -4.19
N GLY A 59 13.79 -0.42 -5.05
CA GLY A 59 14.12 -1.62 -5.82
C GLY A 59 13.99 -2.90 -5.00
N HIS A 60 14.78 -3.91 -5.36
CA HIS A 60 14.73 -5.24 -4.75
C HIS A 60 15.89 -5.48 -3.78
N ASN A 61 15.86 -6.61 -3.07
CA ASN A 61 16.87 -7.01 -2.10
C ASN A 61 17.12 -5.95 -1.00
N ARG A 62 16.04 -5.50 -0.34
CA ARG A 62 16.13 -4.48 0.71
C ARG A 62 15.87 -5.05 2.09
N SER A 63 16.79 -4.74 3.01
CA SER A 63 16.64 -5.05 4.42
C SER A 63 15.55 -4.19 5.07
N VAL A 64 15.00 -4.68 6.18
CA VAL A 64 14.03 -3.92 6.97
C VAL A 64 14.62 -2.58 7.43
N ASP A 65 15.90 -2.56 7.82
CA ASP A 65 16.58 -1.34 8.25
C ASP A 65 16.63 -0.27 7.13
N GLU A 66 17.00 -0.66 5.91
CA GLU A 66 16.99 0.25 4.75
C GLU A 66 15.58 0.80 4.47
N VAL A 67 14.56 -0.06 4.48
CA VAL A 67 13.17 0.33 4.20
C VAL A 67 12.64 1.29 5.26
N VAL A 68 12.87 0.99 6.54
CA VAL A 68 12.40 1.82 7.67
C VAL A 68 13.13 3.15 7.70
N ASN A 69 14.45 3.17 7.51
CA ASN A 69 15.21 4.42 7.49
C ASN A 69 14.75 5.33 6.34
N ALA A 70 14.53 4.78 5.15
CA ALA A 70 13.99 5.55 4.03
C ALA A 70 12.58 6.07 4.33
N ALA A 71 11.71 5.25 4.91
CA ALA A 71 10.34 5.65 5.23
C ALA A 71 10.28 6.78 6.27
N LEU A 72 11.15 6.74 7.28
CA LEU A 72 11.24 7.79 8.30
C LEU A 72 11.82 9.09 7.75
N GLN A 73 12.88 9.01 6.93
CA GLN A 73 13.51 10.20 6.33
C GLN A 73 12.59 10.89 5.32
N GLU A 74 11.83 10.10 4.56
CA GLU A 74 10.91 10.58 3.54
C GLU A 74 9.51 10.91 4.08
N ASP A 75 9.26 10.71 5.38
CA ASP A 75 7.99 10.98 6.05
C ASP A 75 6.78 10.45 5.26
N VAL A 76 6.82 9.16 4.93
CA VAL A 76 5.79 8.52 4.10
C VAL A 76 4.60 8.04 4.91
N GLN A 77 3.43 8.03 4.28
CA GLN A 77 2.19 7.54 4.89
C GLN A 77 2.02 6.03 4.74
N GLY A 78 2.76 5.40 3.82
CA GLY A 78 2.65 3.97 3.56
C GLY A 78 3.95 3.33 3.06
N ILE A 79 4.09 2.05 3.36
CA ILE A 79 5.17 1.19 2.89
C ILE A 79 4.53 0.00 2.19
N ALA A 80 4.94 -0.27 0.94
CA ALA A 80 4.53 -1.47 0.21
C ALA A 80 5.74 -2.36 -0.05
N VAL A 81 5.64 -3.63 0.36
CA VAL A 81 6.70 -4.62 0.24
C VAL A 81 6.17 -5.84 -0.51
N SER A 82 6.94 -6.37 -1.47
CA SER A 82 6.75 -7.74 -1.99
C SER A 82 7.83 -8.67 -1.44
N SER A 83 7.52 -9.97 -1.36
CA SER A 83 8.42 -11.04 -0.92
C SER A 83 8.22 -12.28 -1.76
#